data_AF-B0RWY5-F1
#
_entry.id   AF-B0RWY5-F1
#
_cell.length_a   1.000
_cell.length_b   1.000
_cell.length_c   1.000
_cell.angle_alpha   90.00
_cell.angle_beta   90.00
_cell.angle_gamma   90.00
#
_symmetry.space_group_name_H-M   'P 1'
#
loop_
_entity.id
_entity.type
_entity.pdbx_description
1 polymer ?
#
loop_
_entity_poly.entity_id
_entity_poly.type
_entity_poly.pdbx_seq_one_letter_code
_entity_poly.pdbx_strand_id
1 'polypeptide(L)'
;MSTAPACPQCSLDNTYADGALWICADCGFEWSAAEAPANAVVVRDSNGNVLDAGDTVTVIKDLKVKGSSIPLKQGTVIRNIRLVEDDAEHIEGNSDKIKGLVLKTCFLRKA
;
A
#
# COMPACT_ATOMS: atom_id res chain seq x y z
N MET A 1 3.89 -37.34 5.68
CA MET A 1 2.49 -36.88 5.76
C MET A 1 2.48 -35.44 5.28
N SER A 2 2.02 -35.24 4.05
CA SER A 2 2.06 -33.95 3.36
C SER A 2 1.01 -33.03 3.97
N THR A 3 1.45 -31.92 4.57
CA THR A 3 0.58 -30.93 5.22
C THR A 3 -0.05 -30.04 4.14
N ALA A 4 -1.06 -30.54 3.44
CA ALA A 4 -1.80 -29.73 2.47
C ALA A 4 -2.69 -28.72 3.22
N PRO A 5 -2.78 -27.45 2.79
CA PRO A 5 -3.61 -26.45 3.46
C PRO A 5 -5.09 -26.77 3.25
N ALA A 6 -5.91 -26.60 4.29
CA ALA A 6 -7.36 -26.71 4.15
C ALA A 6 -7.89 -25.72 3.12
N CYS A 7 -8.94 -26.11 2.39
CA CYS A 7 -9.52 -25.27 1.36
C CYS A 7 -10.14 -24.00 1.99
N PRO A 8 -9.84 -22.79 1.48
CA PRO A 8 -10.40 -21.55 2.02
C PRO A 8 -11.91 -21.38 1.77
N GLN A 9 -12.49 -22.13 0.83
CA GLN A 9 -13.91 -22.04 0.47
C GLN A 9 -14.80 -22.99 1.29
N CYS A 10 -14.33 -24.23 1.52
CA CYS A 10 -15.14 -25.27 2.19
C CYS A 10 -14.52 -25.81 3.49
N SER A 11 -13.33 -25.33 3.88
CA SER A 11 -12.62 -25.72 5.11
C SER A 11 -12.28 -27.21 5.23
N LEU A 12 -12.32 -27.96 4.12
CA LEU A 12 -11.98 -29.38 4.06
C LEU A 12 -10.48 -29.57 3.75
N ASP A 13 -9.91 -30.64 4.29
CA ASP A 13 -8.49 -30.98 4.17
C ASP A 13 -8.13 -31.77 2.89
N ASN A 14 -9.12 -32.11 2.06
CA ASN A 14 -8.91 -32.85 0.81
C ASN A 14 -8.44 -31.90 -0.31
N THR A 15 -7.21 -31.42 -0.18
CA THR A 15 -6.58 -30.52 -1.13
C THR A 15 -5.30 -31.14 -1.67
N TYR A 16 -5.03 -30.91 -2.96
CA TYR A 16 -3.83 -31.42 -3.62
C TYR A 16 -3.21 -30.33 -4.50
N ALA A 17 -1.89 -30.42 -4.70
CA ALA A 17 -1.19 -29.50 -5.57
C ALA A 17 -1.19 -30.03 -7.01
N ASP A 18 -1.63 -29.21 -7.96
CA ASP A 18 -1.49 -29.43 -9.40
C ASP A 18 -0.57 -28.33 -9.97
N GLY A 19 0.70 -28.68 -10.14
CA GLY A 19 1.74 -27.73 -10.52
C GLY A 19 1.94 -26.61 -9.49
N ALA A 20 1.57 -25.38 -9.86
CA ALA A 20 1.70 -24.18 -9.01
C ALA A 20 0.39 -23.83 -8.26
N LEU A 21 -0.69 -24.57 -8.50
CA LEU A 21 -1.99 -24.34 -7.88
C LEU A 21 -2.33 -25.44 -6.88
N TRP A 22 -3.16 -25.09 -5.91
CA TRP A 22 -3.86 -25.99 -5.01
C TRP A 22 -5.29 -26.14 -5.50
N ILE A 23 -5.77 -27.38 -5.49
CA ILE A 23 -7.11 -27.75 -5.92
C ILE A 23 -7.80 -28.49 -4.79
N CYS A 24 -9.04 -28.13 -4.49
CA CYS A 24 -9.89 -28.87 -3.57
C CYS A 24 -10.69 -29.94 -4.31
N ALA A 25 -10.59 -31.20 -3.87
CA ALA A 25 -11.30 -32.32 -4.49
C ALA A 25 -12.82 -32.31 -4.21
N ASP A 26 -13.27 -31.64 -3.15
CA ASP A 26 -14.69 -31.61 -2.75
C ASP A 26 -15.49 -30.50 -3.44
N CYS A 27 -14.90 -29.31 -3.60
CA CYS A 27 -15.61 -28.15 -4.16
C CYS A 27 -15.05 -27.66 -5.49
N GLY A 28 -13.94 -28.22 -5.96
CA GLY A 28 -13.29 -27.81 -7.21
C GLY A 28 -12.67 -26.42 -7.17
N PHE A 29 -12.51 -25.81 -5.99
CA PHE A 29 -11.88 -24.50 -5.87
C PHE A 29 -10.37 -24.61 -6.12
N GLU A 30 -9.86 -23.72 -6.97
CA GLU A 30 -8.46 -23.65 -7.38
C GLU A 30 -7.86 -22.36 -6.86
N TRP A 31 -6.73 -22.43 -6.14
CA TRP A 31 -6.02 -21.24 -5.64
C TRP A 31 -4.52 -21.44 -5.66
N SER A 32 -3.75 -20.37 -5.85
CA SER A 32 -2.30 -20.42 -5.71
C SER A 32 -1.91 -20.30 -4.24
N ALA A 33 -0.92 -21.07 -3.77
CA ALA A 33 -0.29 -20.77 -2.46
C ALA A 33 0.65 -19.55 -2.54
N ALA A 34 0.92 -19.08 -3.76
CA ALA A 34 1.86 -18.02 -4.03
C ALA A 34 1.25 -16.60 -3.95
N GLU A 35 -0.04 -16.45 -3.64
CA GLU A 35 -0.66 -15.14 -3.47
C GLU A 35 -0.75 -14.75 -1.98
N ALA A 36 0.40 -14.80 -1.31
CA ALA A 36 0.62 -13.81 -0.25
C ALA A 36 0.82 -12.47 -0.98
N PRO A 37 0.15 -11.37 -0.61
CA PRO A 37 0.61 -10.03 -0.98
C PRO A 37 1.92 -9.75 -0.22
N ALA A 38 2.98 -10.46 -0.62
CA ALA A 38 4.32 -10.29 -0.12
C ALA A 38 4.88 -9.03 -0.77
N ASN A 39 5.09 -8.01 0.08
CA ASN A 39 5.65 -6.70 -0.23
C ASN A 39 4.66 -5.61 -0.69
N ALA A 40 3.47 -5.55 -0.10
CA ALA A 40 2.85 -4.24 0.04
C ALA A 40 3.76 -3.40 0.95
N VAL A 41 4.61 -2.55 0.37
CA VAL A 41 5.43 -1.60 1.11
C VAL A 41 4.47 -0.75 1.94
N VAL A 42 4.44 -1.00 3.25
CA VAL A 42 3.52 -0.32 4.16
C VAL A 42 4.05 1.09 4.38
N VAL A 43 3.53 2.01 3.59
CA VAL A 43 3.82 3.44 3.73
C VAL A 43 3.13 3.96 5.00
N ARG A 44 3.89 4.59 5.88
CA ARG A 44 3.39 5.15 7.14
C ARG A 44 3.62 6.65 7.21
N ASP A 45 2.67 7.37 7.79
CA ASP A 45 2.82 8.80 8.08
C ASP A 45 3.77 9.05 9.29
N SER A 46 4.04 10.31 9.59
CA SER A 46 4.84 10.75 10.75
C SER A 46 4.36 10.17 12.09
N ASN A 47 3.06 9.94 12.24
CA ASN A 47 2.44 9.36 13.44
C ASN A 47 2.34 7.82 13.41
N GLY A 48 2.83 7.17 12.35
CA GLY A 48 2.80 5.72 12.20
C GLY A 48 1.49 5.14 11.65
N ASN A 49 0.56 5.97 11.15
CA ASN A 49 -0.65 5.48 10.50
C ASN A 49 -0.33 4.97 9.10
N VAL A 50 -0.95 3.86 8.70
CA VAL A 50 -0.85 3.32 7.34
C VAL A 50 -1.58 4.25 6.37
N LEU A 51 -0.90 4.55 5.28
CA LEU A 51 -1.41 5.34 4.16
C LEU A 51 -1.78 4.41 3.01
N ASP A 52 -2.91 4.67 2.37
CA ASP A 52 -3.38 3.91 1.22
C ASP A 52 -3.47 4.79 -0.05
N ALA A 53 -3.50 4.16 -1.21
CA ALA A 53 -3.58 4.89 -2.47
C ALA A 53 -4.93 5.60 -2.55
N GLY A 54 -4.91 6.91 -2.82
CA GLY A 54 -6.10 7.75 -2.85
C GLY A 54 -6.39 8.49 -1.54
N ASP A 55 -5.64 8.24 -0.46
CA ASP A 55 -5.81 8.96 0.81
C ASP A 55 -5.53 10.46 0.69
N THR A 56 -5.93 11.18 1.74
CA THR A 56 -5.62 12.60 1.93
C THR A 56 -4.70 12.78 3.13
N VAL A 57 -3.65 13.56 2.94
CA VAL A 57 -2.63 13.82 3.96
C VAL A 57 -2.37 15.32 4.10
N THR A 58 -1.95 15.74 5.28
CA THR A 58 -1.65 17.13 5.64
C THR A 58 -0.19 17.26 5.99
N VAL A 59 0.43 18.32 5.49
CA VAL A 59 1.84 18.63 5.75
C VAL A 59 2.00 19.21 7.16
N ILE A 60 2.88 18.63 7.98
CA ILE A 60 3.06 19.06 9.39
C ILE A 60 4.11 20.14 9.60
N LYS A 61 4.97 20.42 8.61
CA LYS A 61 6.07 21.39 8.68
C LYS A 61 6.25 22.13 7.35
N ASP A 62 6.74 23.36 7.39
CA ASP A 62 7.07 24.11 6.18
C ASP A 62 8.23 23.45 5.42
N LEU A 63 8.00 23.16 4.14
CA LEU A 63 8.96 22.49 3.27
C LEU A 63 9.23 23.37 2.05
N LYS A 64 10.51 23.54 1.71
CA LYS A 64 10.90 24.16 0.44
C LYS A 64 10.93 23.09 -0.64
N VAL A 65 10.06 23.22 -1.64
CA VAL A 65 10.01 22.28 -2.77
C VAL A 65 11.16 22.60 -3.72
N LYS A 66 11.96 21.59 -4.06
CA LYS A 66 12.97 21.73 -5.13
C LYS A 66 12.24 21.84 -6.47
N GLY A 67 12.55 22.88 -7.25
CA GLY A 67 11.91 23.12 -8.55
C GLY A 67 10.68 24.03 -8.52
N SER A 68 10.26 24.52 -7.35
CA SER A 68 9.23 25.56 -7.24
C SER A 68 9.68 26.70 -6.33
N SER A 69 9.39 27.93 -6.72
CA SER A 69 9.65 29.13 -5.91
C SER A 69 8.67 29.27 -4.74
N ILE A 70 7.63 28.43 -4.69
CA ILE A 70 6.57 28.48 -3.69
C ILE A 70 6.87 27.48 -2.56
N PRO A 71 7.07 27.94 -1.31
CA PRO A 71 7.22 27.04 -0.18
C PRO A 71 5.88 26.36 0.13
N LEU A 72 5.93 25.07 0.45
CA LEU A 72 4.80 24.29 0.93
C LEU A 72 4.65 24.57 2.43
N LYS A 73 3.60 25.29 2.81
CA LYS A 73 3.41 25.70 4.21
C LYS A 73 2.83 24.56 5.06
N GLN A 74 3.11 24.60 6.35
CA GLN A 74 2.41 23.74 7.31
C GLN A 74 0.88 23.90 7.16
N GLY A 75 0.15 22.78 7.22
CA GLY A 75 -1.30 22.74 7.03
C GLY A 75 -1.75 22.60 5.58
N THR A 76 -0.82 22.55 4.61
CA THR A 76 -1.18 22.25 3.22
C THR A 76 -1.73 20.83 3.11
N VAL A 77 -2.90 20.69 2.49
CA VAL A 77 -3.55 19.40 2.25
C VAL A 77 -3.13 18.87 0.88
N ILE A 78 -2.68 17.63 0.85
CA ILE A 78 -2.33 16.86 -0.34
C ILE A 78 -3.38 15.78 -0.51
N ARG A 79 -4.08 15.81 -1.64
CA ARG A 79 -5.19 14.90 -1.94
C ARG A 79 -4.76 13.90 -2.99
N ASN A 80 -5.42 12.74 -2.99
CA ASN A 80 -5.24 11.69 -4.00
C ASN A 80 -3.77 11.23 -4.07
N ILE A 81 -3.23 10.79 -2.93
CA ILE A 81 -1.85 10.32 -2.87
C ILE A 81 -1.68 9.00 -3.63
N ARG A 82 -0.49 8.77 -4.16
CA ARG A 82 -0.05 7.49 -4.72
C ARG A 82 1.14 7.01 -3.91
N LEU A 83 1.13 5.73 -3.57
CA LEU A 83 2.24 5.07 -2.90
C LEU A 83 3.28 4.72 -3.95
N VAL A 84 4.55 4.92 -3.61
CA VAL A 84 5.66 4.47 -4.43
C VAL A 84 6.01 3.05 -3.97
N GLU A 85 5.79 2.07 -4.83
CA GLU A 85 5.95 0.64 -4.49
C GLU A 85 7.40 0.26 -4.13
N ASP A 86 8.38 1.07 -4.55
CA ASP A 86 9.81 0.86 -4.29
C ASP A 86 10.33 1.63 -3.05
N ASP A 87 9.56 2.59 -2.52
CA ASP A 87 10.04 3.50 -1.48
C ASP A 87 8.97 3.85 -0.44
N ALA A 88 9.11 3.27 0.77
CA ALA A 88 8.18 3.48 1.89
C ALA A 88 8.21 4.90 2.48
N GLU A 89 9.28 5.64 2.22
CA GLU A 89 9.50 6.98 2.75
C GLU A 89 8.93 8.07 1.84
N HIS A 90 8.57 7.75 0.58
CA HIS A 90 8.10 8.72 -0.39
C HIS A 90 6.68 8.41 -0.88
N ILE A 91 5.89 9.47 -1.02
CA ILE A 91 4.58 9.42 -1.68
C ILE A 91 4.52 10.48 -2.76
N GLU A 92 3.73 10.19 -3.79
CA GLU A 92 3.36 11.17 -4.79
C GLU A 92 1.99 11.74 -4.45
N GLY A 93 1.79 13.03 -4.66
CA GLY A 93 0.50 13.65 -4.43
C GLY A 93 0.31 14.96 -5.16
N ASN A 94 -0.87 15.54 -4.97
CA ASN A 94 -1.28 16.78 -5.58
C ASN A 94 -1.68 17.79 -4.51
N SER A 95 -1.05 18.95 -4.53
CA SER A 95 -1.51 20.14 -3.79
C SER A 95 -2.42 20.99 -4.69
N ASP A 96 -3.09 21.97 -4.10
CA ASP A 96 -3.96 22.91 -4.82
C ASP A 96 -3.24 23.66 -5.96
N LYS A 97 -1.95 23.96 -5.78
CA LYS A 97 -1.15 24.78 -6.70
C LYS A 97 -0.16 24.00 -7.56
N ILE A 98 0.22 22.80 -7.14
CA ILE A 98 1.28 22.00 -7.74
C ILE A 98 0.84 20.53 -7.75
N LYS A 99 0.86 19.90 -8.93
CA LYS A 99 0.52 18.50 -9.16
C LYS A 99 1.78 17.66 -9.32
N GLY A 100 1.73 16.38 -8.96
CA GLY A 100 2.82 15.42 -9.18
C GLY A 100 4.06 15.71 -8.34
N LEU A 101 3.88 15.98 -7.04
CA LEU A 101 4.98 16.23 -6.12
C LEU A 101 5.28 15.00 -5.29
N VAL A 102 6.58 14.67 -5.23
CA VAL A 102 7.12 13.60 -4.38
C VAL A 102 7.50 14.19 -3.03
N LEU A 103 6.93 13.66 -1.95
CA LEU A 103 7.09 14.16 -0.59
C LEU A 103 7.49 13.02 0.35
N LYS A 104 8.32 13.34 1.36
CA LYS A 104 8.69 12.39 2.40
C LYS A 104 7.60 12.23 3.46
N THR A 105 7.20 10.98 3.72
CA THR A 105 6.12 10.57 4.63
C THR A 105 6.34 11.02 6.08
N CYS A 106 7.59 11.17 6.50
CA CYS A 106 7.97 11.71 7.81
C CYS A 106 7.44 13.13 8.10
N PHE A 107 7.06 13.90 7.07
CA PHE A 107 6.50 15.26 7.18
C PHE A 107 5.01 15.34 6.82
N LEU A 108 4.36 14.19 6.67
CA LEU A 108 2.97 14.07 6.29
C LEU A 108 2.20 13.43 7.45
N ARG A 109 0.95 13.83 7.60
CA ARG A 109 0.00 13.27 8.55
C ARG A 109 -1.29 12.89 7.84
N LYS A 110 -1.84 11.71 8.12
CA LYS A 110 -3.17 11.32 7.61
C LYS A 110 -4.22 12.35 8.09
N ALA A 111 -4.96 12.93 7.15
CA ALA A 111 -5.93 13.99 7.40
C ALA A 111 -7.28 13.44 7.89
#